data_AF-A0A132HQ82-F1
#
_entry.id   AF-A0A132HQ82-F1
#
_cell.length_a   1.000
_cell.length_b   1.000
_cell.length_c   1.000
_cell.angle_alpha   90.00
_cell.angle_beta   90.00
_cell.angle_gamma   90.00
#
_symmetry.space_group_name_H-M   'P 1'
#
loop_
_entity.id
_entity.type
_entity.pdbx_description
1 polymer ?
#
loop_
_entity_poly.entity_id
_entity_poly.type
_entity_poly.pdbx_seq_one_letter_code
_entity_poly.pdbx_strand_id
1 'polypeptide(L)'
;MKLIYNISLFALAAMTMAACSSKTTKTDKEMNTLSFTAEQAAEMTLVACHEARGDQSSLSESINRSLDAGLTVNQMKEALAHLYAYTGFPRSLNALGSLQQVVEQRRAEGLTVNEGAEASPLPDNYDALRQGTVVQTQLTGQPFNYTFCPAEDYFLKAHLFGDIFARDVLTYAERELVTVSALSGMEGVMPQLTAHVRGALNMGVSKEQLSAIPETLKAHGLTAEALRCEAAIAAVEGRETPVVSTSVWPLGEPNNAYAQYFIGKSYLAVMDGGLCNVTFEPGCRNNWHTHHGAMQMIVCVSGRGWYQEWGKEAIELRPGVTVAVSEGVKHWHGAAEDSWMQHLTYHTDVRPGNSTEWLEPVSDEEYNKL
;
A
#
# COMPACT_ATOMS: atom_id res chain seq x y z
N MET A 1 38.73 -73.99 34.38
CA MET A 1 37.53 -73.27 34.82
C MET A 1 37.62 -71.82 34.38
N LYS A 2 37.15 -71.48 33.16
CA LYS A 2 36.86 -70.09 32.77
C LYS A 2 35.63 -70.11 31.88
N LEU A 3 34.66 -69.32 32.30
CA LEU A 3 33.27 -69.30 31.90
C LEU A 3 33.11 -68.47 30.62
N ILE A 4 32.24 -68.95 29.75
CA ILE A 4 31.75 -68.33 28.52
C ILE A 4 30.82 -67.17 28.91
N TYR A 5 30.96 -66.01 28.25
CA TYR A 5 29.89 -65.02 28.15
C TYR A 5 29.74 -64.57 26.69
N ASN A 6 28.66 -65.02 26.07
CA ASN A 6 28.12 -64.53 24.81
C ASN A 6 27.40 -63.21 25.08
N ILE A 7 27.75 -62.16 24.33
CA ILE A 7 26.86 -61.00 24.13
C ILE A 7 26.77 -60.80 22.62
N SER A 8 25.64 -61.24 22.06
CA SER A 8 25.23 -60.95 20.69
C SER A 8 24.76 -59.49 20.61
N LEU A 9 25.52 -58.63 19.92
CA LEU A 9 25.04 -57.32 19.50
C LEU A 9 24.21 -57.49 18.22
N PHE A 10 22.88 -57.42 18.33
CA PHE A 10 22.01 -57.18 17.19
C PHE A 10 22.12 -55.70 16.80
N ALA A 11 22.80 -55.42 15.69
CA ALA A 11 22.72 -54.14 15.01
C ALA A 11 21.42 -54.11 14.20
N LEU A 12 20.37 -53.47 14.74
CA LEU A 12 19.14 -53.20 14.02
C LEU A 12 19.38 -52.00 13.10
N ALA A 13 19.70 -52.25 11.84
CA ALA A 13 19.71 -51.21 10.81
C ALA A 13 18.25 -50.81 10.52
N ALA A 14 17.81 -49.70 11.13
CA ALA A 14 16.55 -49.06 10.78
C ALA A 14 16.72 -48.40 9.40
N MET A 15 16.33 -49.13 8.35
CA MET A 15 16.11 -48.56 7.02
C MET A 15 14.85 -47.69 7.10
N THR A 16 15.02 -46.40 7.35
CA THR A 16 13.95 -45.43 7.13
C THR A 16 13.68 -45.35 5.64
N MET A 17 12.58 -45.97 5.19
CA MET A 17 12.03 -45.67 3.87
C MET A 17 11.59 -44.22 3.87
N ALA A 18 12.44 -43.34 3.34
CA ALA A 18 12.02 -42.02 2.90
C ALA A 18 10.98 -42.26 1.78
N ALA A 19 9.71 -42.07 2.10
CA ALA A 19 8.69 -41.94 1.08
C ALA A 19 9.08 -40.75 0.21
N CYS A 20 9.51 -41.01 -1.02
CA CYS A 20 9.54 -40.00 -2.07
C CYS A 20 8.11 -39.51 -2.27
N SER A 21 7.70 -38.51 -1.51
CA SER A 21 6.55 -37.70 -1.87
C SER A 21 6.93 -37.00 -3.16
N SER A 22 6.39 -37.46 -4.29
CA SER A 22 6.51 -36.76 -5.56
C SER A 22 5.89 -35.38 -5.35
N LYS A 23 6.74 -34.36 -5.17
CA LYS A 23 6.30 -32.96 -5.11
C LYS A 23 5.53 -32.69 -6.40
N THR A 24 4.21 -32.55 -6.25
CA THR A 24 3.29 -32.41 -7.37
C THR A 24 3.10 -30.91 -7.59
N THR A 25 3.44 -30.43 -8.78
CA THR A 25 3.22 -29.04 -9.16
C THR A 25 1.73 -28.71 -9.10
N LYS A 26 1.38 -27.53 -8.58
CA LYS A 26 -0.01 -27.05 -8.57
C LYS A 26 -0.57 -26.98 -10.00
N THR A 27 -1.82 -27.35 -10.17
CA THR A 27 -2.57 -27.22 -11.43
C THR A 27 -2.91 -25.76 -11.72
N ASP A 28 -3.22 -25.42 -12.98
CA ASP A 28 -3.63 -24.05 -13.35
C ASP A 28 -4.81 -23.54 -12.50
N LYS A 29 -5.79 -24.41 -12.22
CA LYS A 29 -6.93 -24.07 -11.36
C LYS A 29 -6.50 -23.73 -9.94
N GLU A 30 -5.55 -24.47 -9.37
CA GLU A 30 -5.00 -24.21 -8.04
C GLU A 30 -4.16 -22.93 -8.03
N MET A 31 -3.37 -22.69 -9.08
CA MET A 31 -2.60 -21.45 -9.24
C MET A 31 -3.50 -20.22 -9.37
N ASN A 32 -4.73 -20.36 -9.86
CA ASN A 32 -5.73 -19.30 -9.94
C ASN A 32 -6.74 -19.30 -8.78
N THR A 33 -6.34 -19.78 -7.61
CA THR A 33 -7.18 -19.76 -6.40
C THR A 33 -6.41 -19.17 -5.24
N LEU A 34 -7.02 -18.23 -4.51
CA LEU A 34 -6.47 -17.76 -3.22
C LEU A 34 -6.78 -18.83 -2.15
N SER A 35 -5.75 -19.56 -1.70
CA SER A 35 -5.94 -20.70 -0.79
C SER A 35 -5.80 -20.36 0.70
N PHE A 36 -5.29 -19.16 1.00
CA PHE A 36 -5.25 -18.62 2.36
C PHE A 36 -6.63 -18.57 3.01
N THR A 37 -6.68 -18.84 4.31
CA THR A 37 -7.84 -18.47 5.13
C THR A 37 -8.00 -16.94 5.15
N ALA A 38 -9.18 -16.45 5.55
CA ALA A 38 -9.39 -15.00 5.67
C ALA A 38 -8.38 -14.33 6.63
N GLU A 39 -8.04 -15.01 7.73
CA GLU A 39 -7.04 -14.54 8.70
C GLU A 39 -5.62 -14.51 8.09
N GLN A 40 -5.22 -15.56 7.37
CA GLN A 40 -3.92 -15.60 6.69
C GLN A 40 -3.81 -14.53 5.60
N ALA A 41 -4.88 -14.29 4.84
CA ALA A 41 -4.93 -13.25 3.84
C ALA A 41 -4.83 -11.84 4.46
N ALA A 42 -5.48 -11.61 5.60
CA ALA A 42 -5.40 -10.36 6.34
C ALA A 42 -3.97 -10.10 6.87
N GLU A 43 -3.33 -11.09 7.48
CA GLU A 43 -1.96 -10.90 7.99
C GLU A 43 -0.94 -10.76 6.85
N MET A 44 -1.10 -11.50 5.73
CA MET A 44 -0.27 -11.31 4.54
C MET A 44 -0.45 -9.91 3.93
N THR A 45 -1.67 -9.36 3.96
CA THR A 45 -1.97 -7.98 3.53
C THR A 45 -1.15 -6.98 4.34
N LEU A 46 -1.12 -7.14 5.67
CA LEU A 46 -0.35 -6.27 6.56
C LEU A 46 1.15 -6.42 6.35
N VAL A 47 1.68 -7.63 6.22
CA VAL A 47 3.10 -7.88 5.92
C VAL A 47 3.52 -7.16 4.64
N ALA A 48 2.78 -7.34 3.54
CA ALA A 48 3.08 -6.73 2.25
C ALA A 48 3.00 -5.18 2.32
N CYS A 49 1.99 -4.64 3.00
CA CYS A 49 1.83 -3.19 3.13
C CYS A 49 2.92 -2.56 4.01
N HIS A 50 3.29 -3.18 5.14
CA HIS A 50 4.35 -2.66 6.01
C HIS A 50 5.74 -2.78 5.37
N GLU A 51 6.00 -3.85 4.61
CA GLU A 51 7.22 -3.97 3.79
C GLU A 51 7.31 -2.82 2.77
N ALA A 52 6.23 -2.58 2.04
CA ALA A 52 6.17 -1.54 1.02
C ALA A 52 6.31 -0.13 1.60
N ARG A 53 5.89 0.08 2.85
CA ARG A 53 6.12 1.32 3.63
C ARG A 53 7.52 1.41 4.22
N GLY A 54 8.24 0.29 4.35
CA GLY A 54 9.55 0.24 4.98
C GLY A 54 9.47 0.31 6.51
N ASP A 55 8.30 -0.01 7.06
CA ASP A 55 7.96 0.08 8.48
C ASP A 55 8.40 -1.20 9.20
N GLN A 56 9.70 -1.29 9.54
CA GLN A 56 10.30 -2.53 10.05
C GLN A 56 9.72 -3.01 11.39
N SER A 57 9.25 -2.07 12.24
CA SER A 57 8.65 -2.42 13.53
C SER A 57 7.32 -3.14 13.32
N SER A 58 6.38 -2.50 12.61
CA SER A 58 5.06 -3.11 12.35
C SER A 58 5.16 -4.33 11.42
N LEU A 59 6.17 -4.39 10.54
CA LEU A 59 6.46 -5.57 9.74
C LEU A 59 6.81 -6.78 10.62
N SER A 60 7.69 -6.62 11.61
CA SER A 60 8.11 -7.71 12.50
C SER A 60 6.95 -8.26 13.35
N GLU A 61 6.05 -7.38 13.79
CA GLU A 61 4.82 -7.76 14.48
C GLU A 61 3.87 -8.54 13.55
N SER A 62 3.70 -8.08 12.32
CA SER A 62 2.84 -8.72 11.32
C SER A 62 3.37 -10.09 10.86
N ILE A 63 4.69 -10.25 10.79
CA ILE A 63 5.34 -11.56 10.54
C ILE A 63 5.04 -12.54 11.68
N ASN A 64 5.11 -12.09 12.94
CA ASN A 64 4.75 -12.94 14.08
C ASN A 64 3.30 -13.41 14.00
N ARG A 65 2.36 -12.48 13.78
CA ARG A 65 0.94 -12.81 13.65
C ARG A 65 0.66 -13.71 12.44
N SER A 66 1.37 -13.50 11.33
CA SER A 66 1.29 -14.39 10.16
C SER A 66 1.67 -15.84 10.50
N LEU A 67 2.76 -16.04 11.24
CA LEU A 67 3.19 -17.36 11.71
C LEU A 67 2.16 -17.98 12.67
N ASP A 68 1.58 -17.18 13.55
CA ASP A 68 0.52 -17.63 14.47
C ASP A 68 -0.77 -18.01 13.73
N ALA A 69 -1.12 -17.29 12.66
CA ALA A 69 -2.22 -17.61 11.73
C ALA A 69 -1.91 -18.83 10.83
N GLY A 70 -0.72 -19.44 10.98
CA GLY A 70 -0.34 -20.67 10.30
C GLY A 70 0.24 -20.49 8.89
N LEU A 71 0.56 -19.26 8.47
CA LEU A 71 1.40 -19.07 7.28
C LEU A 71 2.78 -19.70 7.53
N THR A 72 3.33 -20.34 6.51
CA THR A 72 4.63 -20.98 6.64
C THR A 72 5.77 -20.01 6.37
N VAL A 73 6.96 -20.33 6.87
CA VAL A 73 8.17 -19.54 6.62
C VAL A 73 8.42 -19.41 5.11
N ASN A 74 8.30 -20.50 4.34
CA ASN A 74 8.49 -20.44 2.89
C ASN A 74 7.42 -19.63 2.15
N GLN A 75 6.16 -19.59 2.60
CA GLN A 75 5.16 -18.69 2.02
C GLN A 75 5.53 -17.22 2.23
N MET A 76 6.03 -16.85 3.41
CA MET A 76 6.51 -15.48 3.65
C MET A 76 7.79 -15.17 2.88
N LYS A 77 8.77 -16.09 2.81
CA LYS A 77 9.96 -15.89 1.96
C LYS A 77 9.56 -15.59 0.52
N GLU A 78 8.57 -16.29 0.00
CA GLU A 78 8.07 -16.11 -1.38
C GLU A 78 7.35 -14.78 -1.57
N ALA A 79 6.51 -14.37 -0.62
CA ALA A 79 5.86 -13.06 -0.66
C ALA A 79 6.91 -11.94 -0.62
N LEU A 80 7.85 -11.99 0.32
CA LEU A 80 8.87 -10.95 0.50
C LEU A 80 9.88 -10.92 -0.65
N ALA A 81 10.27 -12.07 -1.20
CA ALA A 81 11.10 -12.14 -2.39
C ALA A 81 10.33 -11.69 -3.65
N HIS A 82 9.03 -11.96 -3.76
CA HIS A 82 8.21 -11.43 -4.87
C HIS A 82 8.15 -9.90 -4.87
N LEU A 83 8.12 -9.29 -3.68
CA LEU A 83 7.94 -7.85 -3.54
C LEU A 83 9.11 -7.01 -4.05
N TYR A 84 10.33 -7.52 -4.22
CA TYR A 84 11.44 -6.69 -4.74
C TYR A 84 11.11 -6.11 -6.13
N ALA A 85 10.30 -6.80 -6.93
CA ALA A 85 9.91 -6.33 -8.26
C ALA A 85 8.99 -5.09 -8.22
N TYR A 86 8.37 -4.82 -7.07
CA TYR A 86 7.44 -3.71 -6.85
C TYR A 86 8.02 -2.65 -5.90
N THR A 87 8.73 -3.08 -4.85
CA THR A 87 9.19 -2.22 -3.75
C THR A 87 10.70 -2.01 -3.76
N GLY A 88 11.42 -2.76 -4.60
CA GLY A 88 12.88 -2.70 -4.77
C GLY A 88 13.64 -3.65 -3.83
N PHE A 89 14.85 -4.04 -4.26
CA PHE A 89 15.73 -4.92 -3.48
C PHE A 89 15.94 -4.49 -2.02
N PRO A 90 16.20 -3.21 -1.69
CA PRO A 90 16.47 -2.83 -0.30
C PRO A 90 15.32 -3.16 0.67
N ARG A 91 14.06 -2.92 0.29
CA ARG A 91 12.91 -3.18 1.17
C ARG A 91 12.67 -4.69 1.33
N SER A 92 12.74 -5.43 0.23
CA SER A 92 12.61 -6.89 0.23
C SER A 92 13.71 -7.58 1.06
N LEU A 93 14.97 -7.17 0.91
CA LEU A 93 16.09 -7.73 1.67
C LEU A 93 15.98 -7.41 3.17
N ASN A 94 15.59 -6.18 3.53
CA ASN A 94 15.33 -5.81 4.93
C ASN A 94 14.21 -6.68 5.52
N ALA A 95 13.12 -6.88 4.76
CA ALA A 95 12.01 -7.70 5.20
C ALA A 95 12.37 -9.18 5.38
N LEU A 96 13.16 -9.76 4.47
CA LEU A 96 13.70 -11.11 4.62
C LEU A 96 14.61 -11.23 5.85
N GLY A 97 15.39 -10.19 6.16
CA GLY A 97 16.16 -10.09 7.40
C GLY A 97 15.27 -10.07 8.65
N SER A 98 14.19 -9.29 8.63
CA SER A 98 13.19 -9.26 9.71
C SER A 98 12.50 -10.62 9.90
N LEU A 99 12.14 -11.31 8.81
CA LEU A 99 11.61 -12.67 8.86
C LEU A 99 12.61 -13.65 9.49
N GLN A 100 13.89 -13.56 9.10
CA GLN A 100 14.95 -14.39 9.66
C GLN A 100 15.05 -14.19 11.18
N GLN A 101 15.09 -12.94 11.64
CA GLN A 101 15.18 -12.61 13.07
C GLN A 101 13.97 -13.14 13.86
N VAL A 102 12.75 -12.93 13.36
CA VAL A 102 11.53 -13.44 14.00
C VAL A 102 11.55 -14.97 14.09
N VAL A 103 11.94 -15.67 13.03
CA VAL A 103 12.04 -17.14 13.03
C VAL A 103 13.09 -17.63 14.03
N GLU A 104 14.25 -16.98 14.08
CA GLU A 104 15.32 -17.32 15.05
C GLU A 104 14.87 -17.09 16.49
N GLN A 105 14.23 -15.95 16.77
CA GLN A 105 13.70 -15.63 18.09
C GLN A 105 12.63 -16.65 18.53
N ARG A 106 11.66 -16.94 17.68
CA ARG A 106 10.59 -17.91 17.98
C ARG A 106 11.15 -19.30 18.28
N ARG A 107 12.17 -19.74 17.51
CA ARG A 107 12.87 -21.01 17.78
C ARG A 107 13.57 -20.99 19.14
N ALA A 108 14.22 -19.89 19.50
CA ALA A 108 14.87 -19.74 20.81
C ALA A 108 13.88 -19.76 21.97
N GLU A 109 12.66 -19.25 21.75
CA GLU A 109 11.55 -19.27 22.72
C GLU A 109 10.78 -20.61 22.74
N GLY A 110 11.15 -21.58 21.89
CA GLY A 110 10.47 -22.87 21.80
C GLY A 110 9.09 -22.81 21.15
N LEU A 111 8.78 -21.72 20.44
CA LEU A 111 7.54 -21.56 19.68
C LEU A 111 7.59 -22.40 18.40
N THR A 112 6.41 -22.85 17.95
CA THR A 112 6.31 -23.63 16.71
C THR A 112 6.63 -22.74 15.51
N VAL A 113 7.48 -23.24 14.62
CA VAL A 113 7.81 -22.64 13.33
C VAL A 113 7.64 -23.70 12.25
N ASN A 114 6.63 -23.53 11.41
CA ASN A 114 6.41 -24.39 10.25
C ASN A 114 7.15 -23.84 9.03
N GLU A 115 8.10 -24.60 8.49
CA GLU A 115 8.80 -24.19 7.26
C GLU A 115 7.84 -24.17 6.05
N GLY A 116 6.99 -25.18 5.93
CA GLY A 116 6.17 -25.41 4.75
C GLY A 116 6.96 -26.00 3.58
N ALA A 117 6.37 -25.96 2.39
CA ALA A 117 6.95 -26.55 1.19
C ALA A 117 7.97 -25.61 0.53
N GLU A 118 8.99 -26.20 -0.09
CA GLU A 118 9.87 -25.52 -1.05
C GLU A 118 9.24 -25.55 -2.45
N ALA A 119 9.57 -24.56 -3.29
CA ALA A 119 9.15 -24.54 -4.68
C ALA A 119 9.52 -25.84 -5.42
N SER A 120 8.61 -26.29 -6.29
CA SER A 120 8.86 -27.43 -7.16
C SER A 120 9.99 -27.12 -8.16
N PRO A 121 10.80 -28.12 -8.54
CA PRO A 121 11.80 -27.93 -9.60
C PRO A 121 11.11 -27.61 -10.92
N LEU A 122 11.71 -26.70 -11.69
CA LEU A 122 11.26 -26.40 -13.04
C LEU A 122 11.69 -27.52 -14.02
N PRO A 123 10.92 -27.76 -15.10
CA PRO A 123 11.32 -28.71 -16.15
C PRO A 123 12.66 -28.34 -16.82
N ASP A 124 13.41 -29.32 -17.30
CA ASP A 124 14.71 -29.11 -17.97
C ASP A 124 14.63 -28.18 -19.20
N ASN A 125 13.48 -28.17 -19.88
CA ASN A 125 13.20 -27.34 -21.04
C ASN A 125 12.37 -26.08 -20.71
N TYR A 126 12.41 -25.63 -19.46
CA TYR A 126 11.70 -24.43 -19.03
C TYR A 126 12.16 -23.20 -19.80
N ASP A 127 11.20 -22.46 -20.34
CA ASP A 127 11.42 -21.22 -21.09
C ASP A 127 10.69 -20.10 -20.34
N ALA A 128 11.47 -19.34 -19.57
CA ALA A 128 10.99 -18.27 -18.71
C ALA A 128 10.28 -17.17 -19.51
N LEU A 129 10.81 -16.82 -20.69
CA LEU A 129 10.21 -15.78 -21.53
C LEU A 129 8.85 -16.23 -22.07
N ARG A 130 8.76 -17.47 -22.56
CA ARG A 130 7.50 -18.03 -23.06
C ARG A 130 6.48 -18.14 -21.93
N GLN A 131 6.86 -18.73 -20.80
CA GLN A 131 5.95 -18.91 -19.67
C GLN A 131 5.50 -17.56 -19.10
N GLY A 132 6.43 -16.63 -18.91
CA GLY A 132 6.12 -15.30 -18.41
C GLY A 132 5.24 -14.49 -19.36
N THR A 133 5.36 -14.69 -20.67
CA THR A 133 4.43 -14.09 -21.64
C THR A 133 3.01 -14.61 -21.45
N VAL A 134 2.83 -15.91 -21.17
CA VAL A 134 1.51 -16.52 -20.89
C VAL A 134 0.94 -15.95 -19.58
N VAL A 135 1.71 -15.96 -18.50
CA VAL A 135 1.28 -15.46 -17.18
C VAL A 135 0.95 -13.96 -17.24
N GLN A 136 1.81 -13.15 -17.86
CA GLN A 136 1.55 -11.73 -18.07
C GLN A 136 0.23 -11.52 -18.82
N THR A 137 0.04 -12.21 -19.95
CA THR A 137 -1.15 -12.06 -20.79
C THR A 137 -2.42 -12.41 -20.03
N GLN A 138 -2.38 -13.46 -19.19
CA GLN A 138 -3.49 -13.81 -18.32
C GLN A 138 -3.77 -12.70 -17.30
N LEU A 139 -2.72 -12.17 -16.65
CA LEU A 139 -2.85 -11.15 -15.61
C LEU A 139 -3.44 -9.87 -16.18
N THR A 140 -2.89 -9.38 -17.28
CA THR A 140 -3.34 -8.14 -17.93
C THR A 140 -4.65 -8.32 -18.71
N GLY A 141 -5.07 -9.57 -18.96
CA GLY A 141 -6.22 -9.93 -19.80
C GLY A 141 -6.00 -9.76 -21.30
N GLN A 142 -4.81 -9.33 -21.71
CA GLN A 142 -4.44 -9.05 -23.10
C GLN A 142 -2.91 -8.99 -23.26
N PRO A 143 -2.36 -9.34 -24.42
CA PRO A 143 -0.91 -9.26 -24.64
C PRO A 143 -0.36 -7.86 -24.39
N PHE A 144 0.79 -7.77 -23.71
CA PHE A 144 1.48 -6.50 -23.46
C PHE A 144 2.92 -6.55 -23.96
N ASN A 145 3.36 -5.48 -24.62
CA ASN A 145 4.73 -5.32 -25.11
C ASN A 145 5.22 -3.90 -24.83
N TYR A 146 6.34 -3.76 -24.11
CA TYR A 146 6.95 -2.46 -23.86
C TYR A 146 8.05 -2.15 -24.88
N THR A 147 7.63 -1.78 -26.10
CA THR A 147 8.53 -1.58 -27.25
C THR A 147 9.52 -0.43 -27.09
N PHE A 148 9.22 0.54 -26.22
CA PHE A 148 10.13 1.65 -25.94
C PHE A 148 11.40 1.21 -25.21
N CYS A 149 11.30 0.22 -24.31
CA CYS A 149 12.45 -0.37 -23.62
C CYS A 149 12.39 -1.91 -23.68
N PRO A 150 12.89 -2.53 -24.77
CA PRO A 150 12.83 -3.98 -24.96
C PRO A 150 13.54 -4.80 -23.86
N ALA A 151 14.57 -4.21 -23.22
CA ALA A 151 15.24 -4.84 -22.09
C ALA A 151 14.28 -4.97 -20.90
N GLU A 152 13.52 -3.92 -20.59
CA GLU A 152 12.52 -3.93 -19.52
C GLU A 152 11.36 -4.87 -19.86
N ASP A 153 10.91 -4.91 -21.11
CA ASP A 153 9.91 -5.89 -21.57
C ASP A 153 10.37 -7.33 -21.32
N TYR A 154 11.63 -7.63 -21.63
CA TYR A 154 12.22 -8.93 -21.35
C TYR A 154 12.31 -9.21 -19.85
N PHE A 155 12.76 -8.26 -19.03
CA PHE A 155 12.85 -8.46 -17.58
C PHE A 155 11.48 -8.69 -16.94
N LEU A 156 10.45 -7.93 -17.35
CA LEU A 156 9.09 -8.16 -16.90
C LEU A 156 8.62 -9.58 -17.27
N LYS A 157 8.79 -9.98 -18.53
CA LYS A 157 8.29 -11.30 -18.97
C LYS A 157 9.13 -12.44 -18.43
N ALA A 158 10.40 -12.50 -18.78
CA ALA A 158 11.24 -13.64 -18.42
C ALA A 158 11.49 -13.71 -16.91
N HIS A 159 11.83 -12.59 -16.27
CA HIS A 159 12.22 -12.62 -14.87
C HIS A 159 11.03 -12.55 -13.92
N LEU A 160 10.22 -11.49 -14.00
CA LEU A 160 9.07 -11.33 -13.10
C LEU A 160 8.00 -12.40 -13.35
N PHE A 161 7.40 -12.43 -14.55
CA PHE A 161 6.30 -13.36 -14.83
C PHE A 161 6.76 -14.80 -15.14
N GLY A 162 8.00 -14.99 -15.57
CA GLY A 162 8.60 -16.30 -15.83
C GLY A 162 9.16 -16.87 -14.53
N ASP A 163 10.31 -16.37 -14.08
CA ASP A 163 11.03 -16.99 -12.95
C ASP A 163 10.29 -16.85 -11.61
N ILE A 164 9.83 -15.66 -11.23
CA ILE A 164 9.22 -15.45 -9.89
C ILE A 164 7.86 -16.15 -9.82
N PHE A 165 6.99 -15.91 -10.79
CA PHE A 165 5.65 -16.49 -10.79
C PHE A 165 5.65 -18.01 -11.00
N ALA A 166 6.68 -18.60 -11.63
CA ALA A 166 6.76 -20.06 -11.77
C ALA A 166 7.05 -20.80 -10.46
N ARG A 167 7.44 -20.09 -9.39
CA ARG A 167 7.62 -20.68 -8.06
C ARG A 167 6.24 -20.91 -7.43
N ASP A 168 5.86 -22.19 -7.29
CA ASP A 168 4.51 -22.63 -6.99
C ASP A 168 4.14 -22.66 -5.50
N VAL A 169 5.03 -22.17 -4.62
CA VAL A 169 4.74 -22.04 -3.18
C VAL A 169 3.53 -21.13 -2.95
N LEU A 170 3.51 -19.97 -3.62
CA LEU A 170 2.35 -19.07 -3.70
C LEU A 170 1.63 -19.26 -5.04
N THR A 171 0.30 -19.22 -5.00
CA THR A 171 -0.53 -19.19 -6.21
C THR A 171 -0.44 -17.83 -6.90
N TYR A 172 -0.89 -17.71 -8.15
CA TYR A 172 -0.99 -16.42 -8.83
C TYR A 172 -1.97 -15.48 -8.12
N ALA A 173 -3.08 -16.01 -7.61
CA ALA A 173 -4.03 -15.24 -6.81
C ALA A 173 -3.39 -14.71 -5.51
N GLU A 174 -2.59 -15.53 -4.82
CA GLU A 174 -1.86 -15.12 -3.60
C GLU A 174 -0.78 -14.08 -3.91
N ARG A 175 -0.07 -14.23 -5.03
CA ARG A 175 0.89 -13.23 -5.51
C ARG A 175 0.21 -11.90 -5.79
N GLU A 176 -0.98 -11.90 -6.42
CA GLU A 176 -1.71 -10.66 -6.67
C GLU A 176 -2.31 -10.04 -5.40
N LEU A 177 -2.74 -10.84 -4.41
CA LEU A 177 -3.09 -10.32 -3.08
C LEU A 177 -1.90 -9.56 -2.46
N VAL A 178 -0.71 -10.16 -2.48
CA VAL A 178 0.54 -9.55 -2.00
C VAL A 178 0.85 -8.27 -2.77
N THR A 179 0.77 -8.31 -4.11
CA THR A 179 1.03 -7.15 -4.97
C THR A 179 0.09 -5.99 -4.69
N VAL A 180 -1.23 -6.23 -4.65
CA VAL A 180 -2.25 -5.19 -4.39
C VAL A 180 -2.05 -4.58 -3.01
N SER A 181 -1.75 -5.40 -2.00
CA SER A 181 -1.52 -4.95 -0.62
C SER A 181 -0.28 -4.06 -0.51
N ALA A 182 0.84 -4.44 -1.16
CA ALA A 182 2.06 -3.63 -1.18
C ALA A 182 1.88 -2.32 -1.95
N LEU A 183 1.27 -2.36 -3.14
CA LEU A 183 1.02 -1.15 -3.94
C LEU A 183 0.08 -0.17 -3.24
N SER A 184 -0.84 -0.65 -2.38
CA SER A 184 -1.67 0.20 -1.53
C SER A 184 -0.84 0.97 -0.50
N GLY A 185 0.32 0.43 -0.10
CA GLY A 185 1.31 1.05 0.78
C GLY A 185 2.19 2.13 0.11
N MET A 186 2.07 2.32 -1.21
CA MET A 186 2.97 3.18 -1.99
C MET A 186 2.24 4.36 -2.63
N GLU A 187 2.89 5.51 -2.64
CA GLU A 187 2.40 6.71 -3.31
C GLU A 187 2.92 6.80 -4.75
N GLY A 188 2.18 7.49 -5.62
CA GLY A 188 2.59 7.70 -7.02
C GLY A 188 2.42 6.49 -7.95
N VAL A 189 1.84 5.38 -7.46
CA VAL A 189 1.69 4.12 -8.22
C VAL A 189 0.23 3.69 -8.47
N MET A 190 -0.72 4.64 -8.42
CA MET A 190 -2.13 4.35 -8.68
C MET A 190 -2.43 3.64 -10.01
N PRO A 191 -1.74 3.96 -11.14
CA PRO A 191 -1.91 3.19 -12.38
C PRO A 191 -1.57 1.71 -12.22
N GLN A 192 -0.48 1.39 -11.51
CA GLN A 192 -0.05 0.03 -11.22
C GLN A 192 -1.02 -0.66 -10.25
N LEU A 193 -1.42 0.01 -9.17
CA LEU A 193 -2.39 -0.53 -8.21
C LEU A 193 -3.72 -0.87 -8.92
N THR A 194 -4.23 0.03 -9.77
CA THR A 194 -5.45 -0.20 -10.56
C THR A 194 -5.29 -1.36 -11.54
N ALA A 195 -4.12 -1.47 -12.20
CA ALA A 195 -3.82 -2.58 -13.09
C ALA A 195 -3.79 -3.93 -12.36
N HIS A 196 -3.17 -3.98 -11.17
CA HIS A 196 -3.10 -5.20 -10.35
C HIS A 196 -4.39 -5.55 -9.62
N VAL A 197 -5.27 -4.58 -9.31
CA VAL A 197 -6.63 -4.92 -8.86
C VAL A 197 -7.40 -5.66 -9.97
N ARG A 198 -7.26 -5.21 -11.24
CA ARG A 198 -7.83 -5.94 -12.39
C ARG A 198 -7.11 -7.27 -12.61
N GLY A 199 -5.80 -7.31 -12.43
CA GLY A 199 -4.97 -8.51 -12.52
C GLY A 199 -5.34 -9.59 -11.50
N ALA A 200 -5.58 -9.18 -10.26
CA ALA A 200 -6.05 -10.04 -9.18
C ALA A 200 -7.37 -10.74 -9.54
N LEU A 201 -8.34 -10.01 -10.10
CA LEU A 201 -9.59 -10.61 -10.60
C LEU A 201 -9.33 -11.63 -11.71
N ASN A 202 -8.45 -11.31 -12.67
CA ASN A 202 -8.09 -12.22 -13.75
C ASN A 202 -7.33 -13.47 -13.25
N MET A 203 -6.62 -13.33 -12.13
CA MET A 203 -5.88 -14.41 -11.48
C MET A 203 -6.70 -15.21 -10.47
N GLY A 204 -7.99 -14.87 -10.28
CA GLY A 204 -8.94 -15.65 -9.49
C GLY A 204 -9.12 -15.20 -8.04
N VAL A 205 -8.62 -14.02 -7.68
CA VAL A 205 -9.04 -13.36 -6.43
C VAL A 205 -10.48 -12.89 -6.60
N SER A 206 -11.37 -13.23 -5.67
CA SER A 206 -12.77 -12.80 -5.74
C SER A 206 -12.93 -11.32 -5.38
N LYS A 207 -14.08 -10.72 -5.75
CA LYS A 207 -14.39 -9.33 -5.36
C LYS A 207 -14.46 -9.15 -3.85
N GLU A 208 -15.00 -10.14 -3.15
CA GLU A 208 -15.08 -10.17 -1.69
C GLU A 208 -13.68 -10.22 -1.07
N GLN A 209 -12.80 -11.06 -1.61
CA GLN A 209 -11.40 -11.15 -1.17
C GLN A 209 -10.63 -9.84 -1.43
N LEU A 210 -10.84 -9.18 -2.56
CA LEU A 210 -10.26 -7.87 -2.85
C LEU A 210 -10.78 -6.79 -1.90
N SER A 211 -12.08 -6.81 -1.58
CA SER A 211 -12.69 -5.83 -0.68
C SER A 211 -12.22 -5.99 0.78
N ALA A 212 -11.79 -7.19 1.18
CA ALA A 212 -11.21 -7.45 2.49
C ALA A 212 -9.84 -6.77 2.72
N ILE A 213 -9.11 -6.44 1.64
CA ILE A 213 -7.81 -5.75 1.73
C ILE A 213 -7.95 -4.38 2.40
N PRO A 214 -8.73 -3.41 1.86
CA PRO A 214 -8.89 -2.12 2.51
C PRO A 214 -9.56 -2.19 3.87
N GLU A 215 -10.47 -3.14 4.10
CA GLU A 215 -11.08 -3.37 5.41
C GLU A 215 -10.02 -3.73 6.46
N THR A 216 -9.12 -4.66 6.12
CA THR A 216 -8.00 -5.06 6.98
C THR A 216 -7.07 -3.89 7.25
N LEU A 217 -6.67 -3.14 6.20
CA LEU A 217 -5.79 -1.98 6.32
C LEU A 217 -6.39 -0.93 7.26
N LYS A 218 -7.66 -0.56 7.05
CA LYS A 218 -8.38 0.42 7.89
C LYS A 218 -8.49 -0.03 9.34
N ALA A 219 -8.78 -1.31 9.59
CA ALA A 219 -8.86 -1.88 10.93
C ALA A 219 -7.52 -1.79 11.71
N HIS A 220 -6.39 -1.69 11.00
CA HIS A 220 -5.05 -1.58 11.57
C HIS A 220 -4.47 -0.16 11.49
N GLY A 221 -5.31 0.85 11.29
CA GLY A 221 -4.90 2.26 11.26
C GLY A 221 -4.18 2.70 9.97
N LEU A 222 -4.17 1.86 8.93
CA LEU A 222 -3.59 2.15 7.61
C LEU A 222 -4.65 2.79 6.70
N THR A 223 -5.28 3.87 7.18
CA THR A 223 -6.44 4.49 6.52
C THR A 223 -6.10 5.04 5.14
N ALA A 224 -4.92 5.65 4.96
CA ALA A 224 -4.52 6.21 3.66
C ALA A 224 -4.30 5.10 2.61
N GLU A 225 -3.67 4.01 3.03
CA GLU A 225 -3.44 2.81 2.22
C GLU A 225 -4.75 2.13 1.85
N ALA A 226 -5.66 2.02 2.82
CA ALA A 226 -7.01 1.51 2.59
C ALA A 226 -7.75 2.35 1.54
N LEU A 227 -7.72 3.68 1.67
CA LEU A 227 -8.35 4.58 0.70
C LEU A 227 -7.74 4.45 -0.70
N ARG A 228 -6.42 4.27 -0.84
CA ARG A 228 -5.77 3.97 -2.14
C ARG A 228 -6.30 2.69 -2.75
N CYS A 229 -6.42 1.63 -1.95
CA CYS A 229 -6.96 0.35 -2.40
C CYS A 229 -8.44 0.48 -2.80
N GLU A 230 -9.27 1.13 -1.97
CA GLU A 230 -10.68 1.41 -2.26
C GLU A 230 -10.84 2.21 -3.56
N ALA A 231 -9.98 3.20 -3.79
CA ALA A 231 -9.95 4.01 -5.01
C ALA A 231 -9.65 3.18 -6.26
N ALA A 232 -8.64 2.32 -6.20
CA ALA A 232 -8.29 1.43 -7.30
C ALA A 232 -9.39 0.40 -7.59
N ILE A 233 -10.00 -0.18 -6.55
CA ILE A 233 -11.16 -1.09 -6.69
C ILE A 233 -12.34 -0.36 -7.33
N ALA A 234 -12.70 0.82 -6.84
CA ALA A 234 -13.78 1.62 -7.41
C ALA A 234 -13.53 1.95 -8.89
N ALA A 235 -12.29 2.31 -9.26
CA ALA A 235 -11.90 2.59 -10.64
C ALA A 235 -12.06 1.37 -11.55
N VAL A 236 -11.67 0.17 -11.09
CA VAL A 236 -11.84 -1.09 -11.84
C VAL A 236 -13.31 -1.45 -12.00
N GLU A 237 -14.14 -1.15 -11.01
CA GLU A 237 -15.58 -1.42 -11.00
C GLU A 237 -16.44 -0.35 -11.71
N GLY A 238 -15.84 0.76 -12.15
CA GLY A 238 -16.56 1.88 -12.75
C GLY A 238 -17.44 2.64 -11.76
N ARG A 239 -17.11 2.59 -10.47
CA ARG A 239 -17.75 3.37 -9.40
C ARG A 239 -17.00 4.69 -9.18
N GLU A 240 -17.64 5.62 -8.50
CA GLU A 240 -17.00 6.85 -8.04
C GLU A 240 -15.79 6.50 -7.15
N THR A 241 -14.61 7.02 -7.51
CA THR A 241 -13.37 6.71 -6.81
C THR A 241 -13.28 7.56 -5.55
N PRO A 242 -13.21 6.96 -4.34
CA PRO A 242 -12.85 7.71 -3.15
C PRO A 242 -11.51 8.36 -3.40
N VAL A 243 -11.41 9.62 -3.04
CA VAL A 243 -10.24 10.38 -3.38
C VAL A 243 -9.30 10.38 -2.17
N VAL A 244 -8.04 10.06 -2.43
CA VAL A 244 -7.07 9.63 -1.41
C VAL A 244 -6.24 10.82 -0.92
N SER A 245 -6.29 11.14 0.38
CA SER A 245 -5.30 12.01 1.00
C SER A 245 -4.00 11.23 1.25
N THR A 246 -2.88 11.67 0.69
CA THR A 246 -1.54 11.08 0.85
C THR A 246 -0.75 11.73 1.99
N SER A 247 -1.44 12.32 2.97
CA SER A 247 -0.79 13.12 3.99
C SER A 247 -0.48 12.30 5.24
N VAL A 248 0.72 12.48 5.80
CA VAL A 248 1.08 12.02 7.15
C VAL A 248 0.41 12.84 8.26
N TRP A 249 -0.24 13.95 7.90
CA TRP A 249 -0.97 14.81 8.83
C TRP A 249 -2.42 14.35 9.00
N PRO A 250 -3.00 14.47 10.21
CA PRO A 250 -4.34 13.98 10.49
C PRO A 250 -5.38 14.66 9.60
N LEU A 251 -6.30 13.90 9.02
CA LEU A 251 -7.42 14.42 8.22
C LEU A 251 -8.28 15.42 9.01
N GLY A 252 -8.58 15.07 10.26
CA GLY A 252 -9.49 15.83 11.13
C GLY A 252 -10.96 15.43 10.97
N GLU A 253 -11.81 16.12 11.72
CA GLU A 253 -13.27 15.94 11.65
C GLU A 253 -13.87 16.82 10.54
N PRO A 254 -15.05 16.47 10.00
CA PRO A 254 -15.75 17.32 9.04
C PRO A 254 -15.90 18.75 9.57
N ASN A 255 -15.55 19.74 8.75
CA ASN A 255 -15.47 21.16 9.13
C ASN A 255 -16.86 21.85 9.17
N ASN A 256 -17.81 21.24 9.88
CA ASN A 256 -19.22 21.62 9.88
C ASN A 256 -19.44 23.04 10.42
N ALA A 257 -18.61 23.51 11.36
CA ALA A 257 -18.72 24.84 11.96
C ALA A 257 -18.49 25.97 10.95
N TYR A 258 -17.68 25.72 9.91
CA TYR A 258 -17.33 26.72 8.89
C TYR A 258 -17.89 26.36 7.51
N ALA A 259 -18.66 25.28 7.37
CA ALA A 259 -19.13 24.78 6.07
C ALA A 259 -19.85 25.84 5.20
N GLN A 260 -20.54 26.81 5.82
CA GLN A 260 -21.18 27.93 5.10
C GLN A 260 -20.21 28.87 4.35
N TYR A 261 -18.92 28.83 4.68
CA TYR A 261 -17.86 29.63 4.06
C TYR A 261 -17.00 28.83 3.09
N PHE A 262 -17.43 27.62 2.71
CA PHE A 262 -16.69 26.73 1.83
C PHE A 262 -17.60 26.28 0.69
N ILE A 263 -17.01 26.18 -0.51
CA ILE A 263 -17.57 25.42 -1.62
C ILE A 263 -16.92 24.05 -1.56
N GLY A 264 -17.71 22.96 -1.54
CA GLY A 264 -17.20 21.59 -1.36
C GLY A 264 -17.02 21.19 0.11
N LYS A 265 -16.44 20.01 0.38
CA LYS A 265 -16.22 19.53 1.75
C LYS A 265 -14.80 19.75 2.22
N SER A 266 -14.68 20.20 3.46
CA SER A 266 -13.40 20.32 4.16
C SER A 266 -13.43 19.61 5.52
N TYR A 267 -12.24 19.31 6.03
CA TYR A 267 -12.00 18.67 7.33
C TYR A 267 -10.98 19.49 8.10
N LEU A 268 -11.08 19.48 9.44
CA LEU A 268 -10.24 20.27 10.32
C LEU A 268 -9.70 19.40 11.46
N ALA A 269 -8.37 19.31 11.56
CA ALA A 269 -7.68 18.77 12.71
C ALA A 269 -7.02 19.91 13.48
N VAL A 270 -7.49 20.17 14.71
CA VAL A 270 -6.82 21.09 15.63
C VAL A 270 -5.74 20.32 16.38
N MET A 271 -4.50 20.80 16.31
CA MET A 271 -3.33 20.18 16.90
C MET A 271 -2.76 21.06 18.03
N ASP A 272 -1.77 20.53 18.75
CA ASP A 272 -1.13 21.22 19.87
C ASP A 272 -0.59 22.60 19.47
N GLY A 273 -0.69 23.56 20.40
CA GLY A 273 -0.19 24.92 20.20
C GLY A 273 -1.04 25.78 19.25
N GLY A 274 -2.24 25.33 18.87
CA GLY A 274 -3.15 26.09 17.99
C GLY A 274 -2.85 25.94 16.49
N LEU A 275 -1.93 25.05 16.12
CA LEU A 275 -1.68 24.66 14.74
C LEU A 275 -2.88 23.85 14.24
N CYS A 276 -3.40 24.19 13.06
CA CYS A 276 -4.50 23.46 12.44
C CYS A 276 -4.03 22.80 11.15
N ASN A 277 -4.47 21.57 10.89
CA ASN A 277 -4.40 20.98 9.55
C ASN A 277 -5.80 21.06 8.91
N VAL A 278 -5.91 21.75 7.78
CA VAL A 278 -7.17 21.83 7.03
C VAL A 278 -7.02 20.96 5.78
N THR A 279 -8.02 20.12 5.55
CA THR A 279 -8.06 19.25 4.39
C THR A 279 -9.21 19.65 3.47
N PHE A 280 -8.93 19.79 2.18
CA PHE A 280 -9.89 20.11 1.12
C PHE A 280 -10.09 18.89 0.20
N GLU A 281 -11.34 18.49 -0.04
CA GLU A 281 -11.70 17.62 -1.19
C GLU A 281 -11.34 18.32 -2.52
N PRO A 282 -11.17 17.60 -3.65
CA PRO A 282 -10.96 18.21 -4.96
C PRO A 282 -12.04 19.24 -5.28
N GLY A 283 -11.63 20.38 -5.82
CA GLY A 283 -12.54 21.50 -6.08
C GLY A 283 -12.92 22.32 -4.84
N CYS A 284 -12.67 21.80 -3.62
CA CYS A 284 -13.07 22.48 -2.39
C CYS A 284 -12.20 23.71 -2.13
N ARG A 285 -12.84 24.82 -1.77
CA ARG A 285 -12.18 26.10 -1.51
C ARG A 285 -12.98 26.92 -0.52
N ASN A 286 -12.29 27.72 0.29
CA ASN A 286 -12.96 28.66 1.16
C ASN A 286 -13.38 29.92 0.37
N ASN A 287 -14.32 30.67 0.95
CA ASN A 287 -14.70 31.97 0.44
C ASN A 287 -13.52 32.94 0.55
N TRP A 288 -13.60 34.04 -0.20
CA TRP A 288 -12.74 35.17 0.04
C TRP A 288 -12.87 35.62 1.50
N HIS A 289 -11.75 35.93 2.14
CA HIS A 289 -11.74 36.38 3.53
C HIS A 289 -10.51 37.24 3.84
N THR A 290 -10.58 37.92 4.97
CA THR A 290 -9.54 38.79 5.48
C THR A 290 -9.31 38.52 6.97
N HIS A 291 -8.05 38.49 7.41
CA HIS A 291 -7.70 38.45 8.82
C HIS A 291 -7.36 39.85 9.34
N HIS A 292 -7.99 40.24 10.44
CA HIS A 292 -7.75 41.49 11.16
C HIS A 292 -6.98 41.21 12.45
N GLY A 293 -5.95 42.00 12.76
CA GLY A 293 -5.16 41.86 13.98
C GLY A 293 -4.30 40.60 14.06
N ALA A 294 -4.05 39.91 12.95
CA ALA A 294 -3.17 38.74 12.86
C ALA A 294 -2.67 38.54 11.42
N MET A 295 -1.51 37.90 11.28
CA MET A 295 -1.04 37.32 10.01
C MET A 295 -1.34 35.83 10.00
N GLN A 296 -1.64 35.27 8.83
CA GLN A 296 -1.84 33.83 8.67
C GLN A 296 -0.65 33.20 7.96
N MET A 297 -0.17 32.09 8.51
CA MET A 297 0.78 31.22 7.84
C MET A 297 0.03 30.04 7.23
N ILE A 298 0.36 29.72 5.99
CA ILE A 298 -0.10 28.54 5.26
C ILE A 298 1.13 27.75 4.83
N VAL A 299 1.14 26.45 5.15
CA VAL A 299 2.19 25.51 4.72
C VAL A 299 1.49 24.34 4.06
N CYS A 300 1.57 24.24 2.74
CA CYS A 300 1.02 23.09 2.02
C CYS A 300 1.84 21.84 2.36
N VAL A 301 1.18 20.79 2.83
CA VAL A 301 1.84 19.56 3.31
C VAL A 301 1.47 18.32 2.51
N SER A 302 0.36 18.34 1.77
CA SER A 302 -0.02 17.24 0.88
C SER A 302 -0.90 17.73 -0.27
N GLY A 303 -0.85 17.02 -1.39
CA GLY A 303 -1.74 17.24 -2.52
C GLY A 303 -1.43 18.49 -3.35
N ARG A 304 -2.44 19.03 -4.03
CA ARG A 304 -2.30 20.18 -4.93
C ARG A 304 -3.48 21.14 -4.79
N GLY A 305 -3.19 22.43 -4.75
CA GLY A 305 -4.21 23.44 -4.55
C GLY A 305 -3.79 24.82 -5.03
N TRP A 306 -4.53 25.81 -4.58
CA TRP A 306 -4.39 27.20 -4.98
C TRP A 306 -4.51 28.11 -3.76
N TYR A 307 -3.72 29.17 -3.77
CA TYR A 307 -3.87 30.35 -2.93
C TYR A 307 -3.96 31.56 -3.85
N GLN A 308 -4.83 32.52 -3.54
CA GLN A 308 -4.90 33.75 -4.32
C GLN A 308 -5.24 34.95 -3.46
N GLU A 309 -4.51 36.04 -3.69
CA GLU A 309 -4.83 37.37 -3.18
C GLU A 309 -5.68 38.14 -4.18
N TRP A 310 -6.56 38.99 -3.66
CA TRP A 310 -7.45 39.79 -4.49
C TRP A 310 -6.67 40.64 -5.50
N GLY A 311 -6.99 40.48 -6.79
CA GLY A 311 -6.36 41.20 -7.89
C GLY A 311 -4.94 40.71 -8.25
N LYS A 312 -4.47 39.59 -7.69
CA LYS A 312 -3.19 38.96 -8.05
C LYS A 312 -3.40 37.61 -8.73
N GLU A 313 -2.35 37.13 -9.39
CA GLU A 313 -2.31 35.77 -9.93
C GLU A 313 -2.36 34.73 -8.79
N ALA A 314 -3.00 33.59 -9.06
CA ALA A 314 -3.03 32.49 -8.12
C ALA A 314 -1.64 31.83 -8.02
N ILE A 315 -1.30 31.41 -6.81
CA ILE A 315 -0.09 30.65 -6.50
C ILE A 315 -0.51 29.20 -6.31
N GLU A 316 0.11 28.30 -7.08
CA GLU A 316 -0.11 26.87 -6.92
C GLU A 316 0.51 26.39 -5.60
N LEU A 317 -0.30 25.71 -4.79
CA LEU A 317 0.12 25.07 -3.56
C LEU A 317 0.50 23.61 -3.83
N ARG A 318 1.70 23.24 -3.42
CA ARG A 318 2.24 21.87 -3.44
C ARG A 318 3.04 21.63 -2.15
N PRO A 319 3.32 20.38 -1.75
CA PRO A 319 4.04 20.10 -0.50
C PRO A 319 5.35 20.89 -0.40
N GLY A 320 5.51 21.64 0.69
CA GLY A 320 6.66 22.52 0.94
C GLY A 320 6.46 23.98 0.53
N VAL A 321 5.41 24.32 -0.23
CA VAL A 321 5.07 25.72 -0.51
C VAL A 321 4.50 26.37 0.75
N THR A 322 5.06 27.53 1.10
CA THR A 322 4.61 28.34 2.24
C THR A 322 4.13 29.71 1.78
N VAL A 323 3.05 30.18 2.38
CA VAL A 323 2.47 31.49 2.12
C VAL A 323 2.26 32.21 3.45
N ALA A 324 2.76 33.44 3.54
CA ALA A 324 2.51 34.35 4.64
C ALA A 324 1.48 35.39 4.19
N VAL A 325 0.27 35.28 4.72
CA VAL A 325 -0.82 36.22 4.43
C VAL A 325 -0.74 37.36 5.42
N SER A 326 -0.47 38.55 4.90
CA SER A 326 -0.43 39.76 5.73
C SER A 326 -1.82 40.14 6.23
N GLU A 327 -1.87 40.80 7.38
CA GLU A 327 -3.10 41.37 7.93
C GLU A 327 -3.81 42.25 6.88
N GLY A 328 -5.14 42.16 6.81
CA GLY A 328 -5.96 43.00 5.93
C GLY A 328 -5.96 42.55 4.45
N VAL A 329 -5.20 41.51 4.10
CA VAL A 329 -5.19 40.98 2.72
C VAL A 329 -6.41 40.09 2.50
N LYS A 330 -7.25 40.49 1.53
CA LYS A 330 -8.34 39.66 1.02
C LYS A 330 -7.76 38.53 0.18
N HIS A 331 -8.03 37.29 0.57
CA HIS A 331 -7.50 36.10 -0.08
C HIS A 331 -8.45 34.90 0.02
N TRP A 332 -8.19 33.85 -0.77
CA TRP A 332 -8.79 32.52 -0.60
C TRP A 332 -7.73 31.45 -0.83
N HIS A 333 -8.05 30.23 -0.40
CA HIS A 333 -7.26 29.06 -0.73
C HIS A 333 -8.10 27.77 -0.75
N GLY A 334 -7.64 26.76 -1.48
CA GLY A 334 -8.37 25.52 -1.67
C GLY A 334 -7.60 24.47 -2.46
N ALA A 335 -8.22 23.33 -2.67
CA ALA A 335 -7.75 22.24 -3.50
C ALA A 335 -7.84 22.57 -5.01
N ALA A 336 -7.06 21.87 -5.83
CA ALA A 336 -7.22 21.85 -7.28
C ALA A 336 -8.44 20.97 -7.66
N GLU A 337 -8.93 21.10 -8.90
CA GLU A 337 -10.17 20.42 -9.33
C GLU A 337 -10.09 18.88 -9.24
N ASP A 338 -8.89 18.33 -9.34
CA ASP A 338 -8.58 16.91 -9.46
C ASP A 338 -7.72 16.37 -8.30
N SER A 339 -7.51 17.16 -7.24
CA SER A 339 -6.54 16.82 -6.19
C SER A 339 -7.04 17.24 -4.82
N TRP A 340 -6.86 16.39 -3.81
CA TRP A 340 -6.96 16.85 -2.42
C TRP A 340 -5.85 17.84 -2.14
N MET A 341 -6.05 18.65 -1.11
CA MET A 341 -4.98 19.45 -0.56
C MET A 341 -5.07 19.46 0.96
N GLN A 342 -3.93 19.29 1.61
CA GLN A 342 -3.79 19.58 3.02
C GLN A 342 -2.77 20.69 3.23
N HIS A 343 -3.12 21.62 4.11
CA HIS A 343 -2.19 22.63 4.57
C HIS A 343 -2.29 22.81 6.08
N LEU A 344 -1.13 23.04 6.67
CA LEU A 344 -1.02 23.53 8.03
C LEU A 344 -1.25 25.02 8.05
N THR A 345 -1.98 25.49 9.04
CA THR A 345 -2.22 26.91 9.23
C THR A 345 -2.22 27.30 10.70
N TYR A 346 -1.65 28.47 10.97
CA TYR A 346 -1.60 29.11 12.27
C TYR A 346 -1.47 30.62 12.10
N HIS A 347 -1.85 31.37 13.12
CA HIS A 347 -1.69 32.82 13.11
C HIS A 347 -0.41 33.26 13.83
N THR A 348 0.25 34.29 13.29
CA THR A 348 1.36 35.01 13.94
C THR A 348 0.99 36.47 14.18
N ASP A 349 1.77 37.16 15.00
CA ASP A 349 1.58 38.60 15.32
C ASP A 349 0.16 38.92 15.82
N VAL A 350 -0.41 37.99 16.59
CA VAL A 350 -1.79 38.03 17.05
C VAL A 350 -1.99 39.15 18.08
N ARG A 351 -2.85 40.11 17.77
CA ARG A 351 -3.23 41.21 18.65
C ARG A 351 -4.59 40.97 19.34
N PRO A 352 -4.84 41.58 20.51
CA PRO A 352 -6.15 41.54 21.15
C PRO A 352 -7.25 42.04 20.19
N GLY A 353 -8.35 41.30 20.10
CA GLY A 353 -9.45 41.62 19.19
C GLY A 353 -9.25 41.16 17.75
N ASN A 354 -8.28 40.27 17.48
CA ASN A 354 -8.14 39.65 16.15
C ASN A 354 -9.44 38.95 15.73
N SER A 355 -9.70 38.94 14.41
CA SER A 355 -10.89 38.33 13.84
C SER A 355 -10.69 37.94 12.38
N THR A 356 -11.55 37.06 11.88
CA THR A 356 -11.66 36.71 10.47
C THR A 356 -12.95 37.30 9.92
N GLU A 357 -12.85 38.11 8.88
CA GLU A 357 -13.97 38.62 8.11
C GLU A 357 -14.17 37.73 6.87
N TRP A 358 -15.25 36.97 6.85
CA TRP A 358 -15.65 36.16 5.68
C TRP A 358 -16.42 37.02 4.69
N LEU A 359 -16.09 36.88 3.41
CA LEU A 359 -16.63 37.67 2.31
C LEU A 359 -17.35 36.76 1.30
N GLU A 360 -17.41 37.18 0.04
CA GLU A 360 -18.12 36.46 -1.00
C GLU A 360 -17.47 35.12 -1.38
N PRO A 361 -18.25 34.13 -1.87
CA PRO A 361 -17.72 32.91 -2.45
C PRO A 361 -16.80 33.18 -3.64
N VAL A 362 -15.79 32.34 -3.83
CA VAL A 362 -14.99 32.31 -5.06
C VAL A 362 -15.86 31.75 -6.17
N SER A 363 -16.11 32.53 -7.22
CA SER A 363 -17.00 32.11 -8.31
C SER A 363 -16.42 30.90 -9.06
N ASP A 364 -17.30 30.04 -9.60
CA ASP A 364 -16.86 28.91 -10.44
C ASP A 364 -16.11 29.40 -11.67
N GLU A 365 -16.48 30.56 -12.24
CA GLU A 365 -15.80 31.13 -13.40
C GLU A 365 -14.36 31.56 -13.08
N GLU A 366 -14.11 32.14 -11.91
CA GLU A 366 -12.75 32.47 -11.45
C GLU A 366 -11.94 31.20 -11.17
N TYR A 367 -12.54 30.22 -10.51
CA TYR A 367 -11.86 28.98 -10.16
C TYR A 367 -11.50 28.12 -11.38
N ASN A 368 -12.41 27.99 -12.35
CA ASN A 368 -12.20 27.17 -13.55
C ASN A 368 -11.17 27.75 -14.55
N LYS A 369 -10.60 28.91 -14.27
CA LYS A 369 -9.51 29.51 -15.07
C LYS A 369 -8.11 29.07 -14.60
N LEU A 370 -8.03 28.33 -13.50
CA LEU A 370 -6.78 27.97 -12.81
C LEU A 370 -6.19 26.64 -13.27
#